data_AF-A0A524DJ93-F1
#
_entry.id   AF-A0A524DJ93-F1
#
_cell.length_a   1.000
_cell.length_b   1.000
_cell.length_c   1.000
_cell.angle_alpha   90.00
_cell.angle_beta   90.00
_cell.angle_gamma   90.00
#
_symmetry.space_group_name_H-M   'P 1'
#
loop_
_entity.id
_entity.type
_entity.pdbx_description
1 polymer ?
#
loop_
_entity_poly.entity_id
_entity_poly.type
_entity_poly.pdbx_seq_one_letter_code
_entity_poly.pdbx_strand_id
1 'polypeptide(L)'
;MKFKKIEIARQSNFILATLLLHFVFFGYLSNVYRKAIGDGILFLYQVLFNPASFFSVILLIGIVFIMAIRETFYEYGIKNSVWLVPFIMIESWIWYLFINGSFNILGTIGYYFTSIEAYITIFVLIGINLSTALIAVIIKERYKIYKKV
;
A
#
# COMPACT_ATOMS: atom_id res chain seq x y z
N MET A 1 -32.70 -10.17 -11.26
CA MET A 1 -31.62 -10.06 -10.26
C MET A 1 -31.58 -8.64 -9.72
N LYS A 2 -31.91 -8.41 -8.45
CA LYS A 2 -31.76 -7.09 -7.82
C LYS A 2 -30.26 -6.81 -7.69
N PHE A 3 -29.69 -5.99 -8.57
CA PHE A 3 -28.37 -5.43 -8.36
C PHE A 3 -28.39 -4.74 -6.98
N LYS A 4 -27.65 -5.31 -6.01
CA LYS A 4 -27.40 -4.67 -4.73
C LYS A 4 -26.82 -3.29 -5.05
N LYS A 5 -27.59 -2.23 -4.77
CA LYS A 5 -27.19 -0.80 -4.87
C LYS A 5 -26.03 -0.41 -3.93
N ILE A 6 -25.38 -1.41 -3.36
CA ILE A 6 -24.39 -1.34 -2.32
C ILE A 6 -23.03 -1.31 -3.04
N GLU A 7 -22.25 -0.25 -2.79
CA GLU A 7 -20.77 -0.19 -2.84
C GLU A 7 -20.00 0.36 -4.04
N ILE A 8 -20.59 0.83 -5.14
CA ILE A 8 -19.76 1.42 -6.23
C ILE A 8 -18.87 2.56 -5.72
N ALA A 9 -19.42 3.46 -4.89
CA ALA A 9 -18.63 4.53 -4.28
C ALA A 9 -17.56 4.03 -3.30
N ARG A 10 -17.79 2.89 -2.64
CA ARG A 10 -16.86 2.28 -1.67
C ARG A 10 -15.70 1.58 -2.37
N GLN A 11 -16.01 0.76 -3.36
CA GLN A 11 -15.02 0.10 -4.20
C GLN A 11 -14.18 1.13 -4.95
N SER A 12 -14.78 2.26 -5.37
CA SER A 12 -14.06 3.35 -6.02
C SER A 12 -12.93 3.96 -5.16
N ASN A 13 -13.13 4.11 -3.85
CA ASN A 13 -12.07 4.63 -2.97
C ASN A 13 -10.89 3.66 -2.85
N PHE A 14 -11.17 2.36 -2.70
CA PHE A 14 -10.13 1.33 -2.66
C PHE A 14 -9.39 1.23 -4.00
N ILE A 15 -10.13 1.23 -5.11
CA ILE A 15 -9.56 1.25 -6.47
C ILE A 15 -8.68 2.48 -6.70
N LEU A 16 -9.10 3.65 -6.21
CA LEU A 16 -8.26 4.84 -6.31
C LEU A 16 -6.96 4.67 -5.53
N ALA A 17 -7.02 4.11 -4.31
CA ALA A 17 -5.83 3.85 -3.51
C ALA A 17 -4.87 2.86 -4.20
N THR A 18 -5.39 1.79 -4.80
CA THR A 18 -4.57 0.83 -5.55
C THR A 18 -3.94 1.46 -6.80
N LEU A 19 -4.68 2.31 -7.52
CA LEU A 19 -4.12 3.07 -8.66
C LEU A 19 -3.04 4.05 -8.21
N LEU A 20 -3.22 4.76 -7.09
CA LEU A 20 -2.20 5.65 -6.53
C LEU A 20 -0.96 4.86 -6.09
N LEU A 21 -1.14 3.67 -5.51
CA LEU A 21 0.00 2.81 -5.18
C LEU A 21 0.77 2.42 -6.44
N HIS A 22 0.07 1.94 -7.48
CA HIS A 22 0.68 1.52 -8.72
C HIS A 22 1.41 2.68 -9.44
N PHE A 23 0.71 3.79 -9.70
CA PHE A 23 1.27 4.87 -10.52
C PHE A 23 2.13 5.86 -9.73
N VAL A 24 1.76 6.19 -8.49
CA VAL A 24 2.46 7.23 -7.71
C VAL A 24 3.54 6.60 -6.85
N PHE A 25 3.21 5.61 -6.01
CA PHE A 25 4.19 5.01 -5.11
C PHE A 25 5.24 4.20 -5.88
N PHE A 26 4.83 3.19 -6.67
CA PHE A 26 5.80 2.43 -7.47
C PHE A 26 6.42 3.24 -8.60
N GLY A 27 5.68 4.18 -9.20
CA GLY A 27 6.27 5.13 -10.16
C GLY A 27 7.38 6.00 -9.56
N TYR A 28 7.20 6.48 -8.31
CA TYR A 28 8.24 7.19 -7.58
C TYR A 28 9.48 6.30 -7.35
N LEU A 29 9.28 5.07 -6.87
CA LEU A 29 10.39 4.13 -6.62
C LEU A 29 11.17 3.83 -7.90
N SER A 30 10.46 3.58 -9.00
CA SER A 30 11.06 3.36 -10.31
C SER A 30 11.81 4.60 -10.82
N ASN A 31 11.36 5.81 -10.50
CA ASN A 31 12.09 7.02 -10.88
C ASN A 31 13.37 7.24 -10.06
N VAL A 32 13.33 6.98 -8.74
CA VAL A 32 14.48 7.14 -7.84
C VAL A 32 15.57 6.12 -8.15
N TYR A 33 15.21 4.85 -8.25
CA TYR A 33 16.20 3.77 -8.35
C TYR A 33 16.42 3.29 -9.78
N ARG A 34 15.51 3.57 -10.72
CA ARG A 34 15.56 3.06 -12.09
C ARG A 34 15.75 1.53 -12.07
N LYS A 35 16.81 1.02 -12.70
CA LYS A 35 17.17 -0.41 -12.69
C LYS A 35 18.09 -0.82 -11.53
N ALA A 36 18.58 0.14 -10.73
CA ALA A 36 19.52 -0.12 -9.64
C ALA A 36 18.84 -0.56 -8.33
N ILE A 37 17.50 -0.67 -8.31
CA ILE A 37 16.76 -1.05 -7.10
C ILE A 37 17.06 -2.48 -6.63
N GLY A 38 17.48 -3.37 -7.56
CA GLY A 38 17.78 -4.77 -7.29
C GLY A 38 16.65 -5.47 -6.54
N ASP A 39 17.01 -6.21 -5.49
CA ASP A 39 16.05 -6.93 -4.64
C ASP A 39 15.26 -6.01 -3.69
N GLY A 40 15.61 -4.73 -3.60
CA GLY A 40 14.92 -3.78 -2.72
C GLY A 40 13.45 -3.55 -3.12
N ILE A 41 13.11 -3.70 -4.40
CA ILE A 41 11.71 -3.64 -4.84
C ILE A 41 10.93 -4.87 -4.41
N LEU A 42 11.61 -6.02 -4.28
CA LEU A 42 11.01 -7.23 -3.75
C LEU A 42 10.82 -7.08 -2.24
N PHE A 43 11.86 -6.66 -1.52
CA PHE A 43 11.87 -6.47 -0.08
C PHE A 43 11.72 -4.99 0.29
N LEU A 44 10.49 -4.49 0.18
CA LEU A 44 10.19 -3.05 0.31
C LEU A 44 10.65 -2.41 1.62
N TYR A 45 10.88 -3.16 2.72
CA TYR A 45 11.44 -2.57 3.93
C TYR A 45 12.79 -1.87 3.68
N GLN A 46 13.62 -2.42 2.78
CA GLN A 46 14.92 -1.86 2.43
C GLN A 46 14.75 -0.48 1.78
N VAL A 47 13.74 -0.35 0.92
CA VAL A 47 13.44 0.89 0.21
C VAL A 47 12.73 1.89 1.11
N LEU A 48 11.80 1.44 1.96
CA LEU A 48 11.05 2.31 2.86
C LEU A 48 11.97 2.98 3.89
N PHE A 49 13.02 2.31 4.35
CA PHE A 49 13.96 2.86 5.34
C PHE A 49 15.27 3.37 4.73
N ASN A 50 15.41 3.38 3.41
CA ASN A 50 16.56 4.00 2.75
C ASN A 50 16.38 5.53 2.73
N PRO A 51 17.36 6.32 3.24
CA PRO A 51 17.30 7.78 3.21
C PRO A 51 17.06 8.37 1.82
N ALA A 52 17.58 7.72 0.76
CA ALA A 52 17.42 8.16 -0.62
C ALA A 52 15.96 8.10 -1.10
N SER A 53 15.13 7.27 -0.47
CA SER A 53 13.71 7.12 -0.80
C SER A 53 12.78 7.43 0.35
N PHE A 54 13.20 8.21 1.34
CA PHE A 54 12.35 8.58 2.49
C PHE A 54 10.94 9.08 2.10
N PHE A 55 10.82 9.82 0.98
CA PHE A 55 9.53 10.27 0.47
C PHE A 55 8.56 9.13 0.09
N SER A 56 9.02 7.92 -0.18
CA SER A 56 8.13 6.78 -0.47
C SER A 56 7.27 6.43 0.74
N VAL A 57 7.79 6.54 1.96
CA VAL A 57 7.01 6.32 3.19
C VAL A 57 5.93 7.39 3.31
N ILE A 58 6.27 8.65 3.04
CA ILE A 58 5.32 9.76 3.06
C ILE A 58 4.20 9.55 2.03
N LEU A 59 4.56 9.09 0.81
CA LEU A 59 3.58 8.75 -0.22
C LEU A 59 2.66 7.61 0.22
N LEU A 60 3.22 6.53 0.77
CA LEU A 60 2.45 5.39 1.27
C LEU A 60 1.47 5.84 2.36
N ILE A 61 1.95 6.61 3.34
CA ILE A 61 1.12 7.20 4.40
C ILE A 61 0.03 8.07 3.78
N GLY A 62 0.37 8.97 2.86
CA GLY A 62 -0.60 9.86 2.22
C GLY A 62 -1.72 9.10 1.49
N ILE A 63 -1.37 8.05 0.74
CA ILE A 63 -2.34 7.23 0.00
C ILE A 63 -3.28 6.49 0.96
N VAL A 64 -2.72 5.81 1.97
CA VAL A 64 -3.53 5.08 2.97
C VAL A 64 -4.39 6.03 3.79
N PHE A 65 -3.87 7.21 4.14
CA PHE A 65 -4.59 8.23 4.86
C PHE A 65 -5.80 8.76 4.07
N ILE A 66 -5.60 9.12 2.80
CA ILE A 66 -6.68 9.60 1.91
C ILE A 66 -7.75 8.52 1.72
N MET A 67 -7.34 7.26 1.57
CA MET A 67 -8.28 6.15 1.47
C MET A 67 -9.11 6.03 2.76
N ALA A 68 -8.46 5.94 3.92
CA ALA A 68 -9.13 5.74 5.19
C ALA A 68 -10.04 6.92 5.58
N ILE A 69 -9.63 8.16 5.33
CA ILE A 69 -10.45 9.34 5.65
C ILE A 69 -11.68 9.46 4.73
N ARG A 70 -11.63 8.95 3.51
CA ARG A 70 -12.76 8.97 2.57
C ARG A 70 -13.80 7.88 2.85
N GLU A 71 -13.44 6.84 3.60
CA GLU A 71 -14.38 5.76 3.95
C GLU A 71 -15.47 6.19 4.92
N THR A 72 -16.73 5.83 4.66
CA THR A 72 -17.87 6.28 5.48
C THR A 72 -17.84 5.69 6.89
N PHE A 73 -17.48 4.41 7.01
CA PHE A 73 -17.34 3.68 8.28
C PHE A 73 -15.87 3.32 8.54
N TYR A 74 -15.47 3.41 9.80
CA TYR A 74 -14.08 3.25 10.23
C TYR A 74 -13.56 1.83 10.07
N GLU A 75 -14.41 0.84 10.31
CA GLU A 75 -14.10 -0.58 10.13
C GLU A 75 -13.67 -0.88 8.69
N TYR A 76 -14.29 -0.24 7.70
CA TYR A 76 -13.91 -0.41 6.30
C TYR A 76 -12.58 0.26 5.97
N GLY A 77 -12.29 1.44 6.55
CA GLY A 77 -10.97 2.07 6.40
C GLY A 77 -9.84 1.17 6.88
N ILE A 78 -10.01 0.57 8.07
CA ILE A 78 -9.04 -0.35 8.67
C ILE A 78 -8.96 -1.66 7.86
N LYS A 79 -10.11 -2.24 7.49
CA LYS A 79 -10.14 -3.47 6.66
C LYS A 79 -9.44 -3.25 5.33
N ASN A 80 -9.69 -2.13 4.66
CA ASN A 80 -9.08 -1.79 3.39
C ASN A 80 -7.57 -1.56 3.53
N SER A 81 -7.09 -0.97 4.62
CA SER A 81 -5.64 -0.78 4.83
C SER A 81 -4.88 -2.10 5.01
N VAL A 82 -5.52 -3.11 5.61
CA VAL A 82 -4.98 -4.48 5.66
C VAL A 82 -4.98 -5.11 4.27
N TRP A 83 -6.06 -4.98 3.49
CA TRP A 83 -6.14 -5.49 2.11
C TRP A 83 -5.17 -4.83 1.14
N LEU A 84 -4.72 -3.60 1.42
CA LEU A 84 -3.67 -2.95 0.64
C LEU A 84 -2.32 -3.66 0.78
N VAL A 85 -2.03 -4.33 1.90
CA VAL A 85 -0.74 -5.02 2.10
C VAL A 85 -0.49 -6.11 1.05
N PRO A 86 -1.37 -7.12 0.88
CA PRO A 86 -1.15 -8.13 -0.16
C PRO A 86 -1.17 -7.52 -1.56
N PHE A 87 -1.92 -6.45 -1.80
CA PHE A 87 -1.87 -5.73 -3.08
C PHE A 87 -0.49 -5.11 -3.34
N ILE A 88 0.07 -4.41 -2.36
CA ILE A 88 1.42 -3.81 -2.45
C ILE A 88 2.47 -4.90 -2.71
N MET A 89 2.36 -6.06 -2.05
CA MET A 89 3.28 -7.18 -2.27
C MET A 89 3.19 -7.75 -3.69
N ILE A 90 1.97 -7.97 -4.20
CA ILE A 90 1.78 -8.48 -5.56
C ILE A 90 2.36 -7.49 -6.58
N GLU A 91 2.09 -6.20 -6.41
CA GLU A 91 2.67 -5.14 -7.24
C GLU A 91 4.20 -5.14 -7.16
N SER A 92 4.77 -5.31 -5.97
CA SER A 92 6.22 -5.34 -5.79
C SER A 92 6.88 -6.50 -6.56
N TRP A 93 6.23 -7.67 -6.57
CA TRP A 93 6.66 -8.82 -7.38
C TRP A 93 6.52 -8.54 -8.89
N ILE A 94 5.40 -7.95 -9.31
CA ILE A 94 5.19 -7.58 -10.72
C ILE A 94 6.29 -6.63 -11.19
N TRP A 95 6.57 -5.57 -10.43
CA TRP A 95 7.63 -4.61 -10.76
C TRP A 95 9.02 -5.25 -10.76
N TYR A 96 9.31 -6.15 -9.82
CA TYR A 96 10.57 -6.90 -9.79
C TYR A 96 10.79 -7.68 -11.10
N LEU A 97 9.76 -8.39 -11.58
CA LEU A 97 9.82 -9.14 -12.84
C LEU A 97 10.07 -8.21 -14.04
N PHE A 98 9.42 -7.04 -14.08
CA PHE A 98 9.63 -6.06 -15.14
C PHE A 98 11.05 -5.45 -15.14
N ILE A 99 11.60 -5.16 -13.96
CA ILE A 99 12.93 -4.52 -13.84
C ILE A 99 14.05 -5.51 -14.20
N ASN A 100 13.94 -6.76 -13.72
CA ASN A 100 14.97 -7.78 -13.92
C ASN A 100 14.80 -8.58 -15.22
N GLY A 101 13.68 -8.43 -15.92
CA GLY A 101 13.42 -9.06 -17.23
C GLY A 101 13.29 -10.59 -17.18
N SER A 102 13.29 -11.20 -16.00
CA SER A 102 13.14 -12.65 -15.81
C SER A 102 11.72 -12.98 -15.38
N PHE A 103 10.95 -13.67 -16.24
CA PHE A 103 9.57 -14.08 -15.96
C PHE A 103 9.49 -15.37 -15.12
N ASN A 104 10.38 -15.56 -14.15
CA ASN A 104 10.32 -16.70 -13.24
C ASN A 104 9.50 -16.35 -11.99
N ILE A 105 8.18 -16.37 -12.15
CA ILE A 105 7.22 -16.04 -11.09
C ILE A 105 7.33 -17.01 -9.91
N LEU A 106 7.39 -18.32 -10.18
CA LEU A 106 7.47 -19.35 -9.14
C LEU A 106 8.76 -19.23 -8.32
N GLY A 107 9.90 -19.01 -8.98
CA GLY A 107 11.18 -18.79 -8.29
C GLY A 107 11.18 -17.52 -7.44
N THR A 108 10.59 -16.43 -7.94
CA THR A 108 10.50 -15.15 -7.22
C THR A 108 9.63 -15.27 -5.98
N ILE A 109 8.45 -15.89 -6.10
CA ILE A 109 7.54 -16.11 -4.96
C ILE A 109 8.18 -17.05 -3.94
N GLY A 110 8.79 -18.15 -4.41
CA GLY A 110 9.51 -19.09 -3.55
C GLY A 110 10.61 -18.40 -2.76
N TYR A 111 11.48 -17.65 -3.46
CA TYR A 111 12.55 -16.87 -2.85
C TYR A 111 12.04 -15.86 -1.81
N TYR A 112 10.94 -15.17 -2.14
CA TYR A 112 10.33 -14.21 -1.22
C TYR A 112 9.90 -14.88 0.09
N PHE A 113 9.12 -15.96 0.05
CA PHE A 113 8.62 -16.61 1.27
C PHE A 113 9.68 -17.39 2.06
N THR A 114 10.82 -17.74 1.46
CA THR A 114 11.94 -18.35 2.19
C THR A 114 12.83 -17.35 2.92
N SER A 115 12.68 -16.06 2.64
CA SER A 115 13.59 -15.01 3.12
C SER A 115 13.01 -14.30 4.35
N ILE A 116 13.84 -14.01 5.36
CA ILE A 116 13.40 -13.30 6.58
C ILE A 116 12.95 -11.87 6.25
N GLU A 117 13.58 -11.30 5.24
CA GLU A 117 13.33 -9.98 4.64
C GLU A 117 11.87 -9.80 4.21
N ALA A 118 11.22 -10.85 3.72
CA ALA A 118 9.81 -10.82 3.34
C ALA A 118 8.90 -10.65 4.57
N TYR A 119 9.18 -11.35 5.66
CA TYR A 119 8.40 -11.24 6.89
C TYR A 119 8.55 -9.85 7.52
N ILE A 120 9.77 -9.30 7.50
CA ILE A 120 10.04 -7.92 7.92
C ILE A 120 9.24 -6.94 7.05
N THR A 121 9.25 -7.13 5.73
CA THR A 121 8.48 -6.30 4.78
C THR A 121 6.98 -6.33 5.10
N ILE A 122 6.41 -7.52 5.30
CA ILE A 122 5.00 -7.69 5.64
C ILE A 122 4.67 -6.96 6.95
N PHE A 123 5.49 -7.16 7.99
CA PHE A 123 5.27 -6.54 9.30
C PHE A 123 5.33 -5.02 9.22
N VAL A 124 6.32 -4.46 8.51
CA VAL A 124 6.47 -3.02 8.29
C VAL A 124 5.29 -2.44 7.52
N LEU A 125 4.86 -3.09 6.43
CA LEU A 125 3.72 -2.64 5.63
C LEU A 125 2.41 -2.65 6.45
N ILE A 126 2.17 -3.73 7.22
CA ILE A 126 1.02 -3.80 8.13
C ILE A 126 1.09 -2.66 9.16
N GLY A 127 2.26 -2.46 9.79
CA GLY A 127 2.48 -1.42 10.79
C GLY A 127 2.19 -0.02 10.27
N ILE A 128 2.76 0.35 9.12
CA ILE A 128 2.56 1.65 8.49
C ILE A 128 1.09 1.83 8.08
N ASN A 129 0.51 0.84 7.39
CA ASN A 129 -0.85 0.95 6.87
C ASN A 129 -1.88 1.05 8.00
N LEU A 130 -1.79 0.19 9.01
CA LEU A 130 -2.72 0.20 10.15
C LEU A 130 -2.59 1.48 10.98
N SER A 131 -1.37 1.88 11.34
CA SER A 131 -1.15 3.09 12.14
C SER A 131 -1.70 4.31 11.43
N THR A 132 -1.45 4.42 10.12
CA THR A 132 -1.96 5.51 9.29
C THR A 132 -3.49 5.51 9.21
N ALA A 133 -4.09 4.35 8.97
CA ALA A 133 -5.54 4.22 8.88
C ALA A 133 -6.22 4.59 10.22
N LEU A 134 -5.65 4.16 11.35
CA LEU A 134 -6.13 4.51 12.68
C LEU A 134 -6.07 6.02 12.92
N ILE A 135 -4.96 6.68 12.57
CA ILE A 135 -4.82 8.14 12.69
C ILE A 135 -5.88 8.85 11.85
N ALA A 136 -6.07 8.45 10.59
CA ALA A 136 -7.07 9.03 9.69
C ALA A 136 -8.50 8.88 10.25
N VAL A 137 -8.82 7.70 10.78
CA VAL A 137 -10.09 7.37 11.43
C VAL A 137 -10.34 8.28 12.64
N ILE A 138 -9.36 8.41 13.54
CA ILE A 138 -9.46 9.24 14.75
C ILE A 138 -9.68 10.72 14.38
N ILE A 139 -8.92 11.24 13.42
CA ILE A 139 -9.06 12.63 12.95
C ILE A 139 -10.47 12.86 12.39
N LYS A 140 -10.97 11.92 11.59
CA LYS A 140 -12.31 12.00 11.01
C LYS A 140 -13.40 12.00 12.07
N GLU A 141 -13.31 11.12 13.08
CA GLU A 141 -14.28 11.07 14.16
C GLU A 141 -14.33 12.39 14.93
N ARG A 142 -13.16 12.91 15.31
CA ARG A 142 -13.07 14.20 16.00
C ARG A 142 -13.72 15.31 15.15
N TYR A 143 -13.41 15.37 13.86
CA TYR A 143 -14.01 16.36 12.95
C TYR A 143 -15.54 16.26 12.87
N LYS A 144 -16.10 15.05 12.85
CA LYS A 144 -17.57 14.86 12.86
C LYS A 144 -18.21 15.35 14.15
N ILE A 145 -17.55 15.15 15.30
CA ILE A 145 -18.02 15.66 16.60
C ILE A 145 -18.04 17.19 16.57
N TYR A 146 -16.95 17.83 16.12
CA TYR A 146 -16.87 19.29 16.02
C TYR A 146 -17.93 19.90 15.10
N LYS A 147 -18.28 19.23 13.99
CA LYS A 147 -19.26 19.75 13.02
C LYS A 147 -20.73 19.53 13.44
N LYS A 148 -20.98 18.68 14.43
CA LYS A 148 -22.33 18.41 14.98
C LYS A 148 -22.68 19.33 16.17
N VAL A 149 -21.74 20.17 16.59
CA VAL A 149 -21.96 21.34 17.46
C VAL A 149 -22.16 22.55 16.55
#